data_AF-A0A450W9Z2-F1
#
_entry.id   AF-A0A450W9Z2-F1
#
_cell.length_a   1.000
_cell.length_b   1.000
_cell.length_c   1.000
_cell.angle_alpha   90.00
_cell.angle_beta   90.00
_cell.angle_gamma   90.00
#
_symmetry.space_group_name_H-M   'P 1'
#
loop_
_entity.id
_entity.type
_entity.pdbx_description
1 polymer ?
#
loop_
_entity_poly.entity_id
_entity_poly.type
_entity_poly.pdbx_seq_one_letter_code
_entity_poly.pdbx_strand_id
1 'polypeptide(L)'
;SVKRFPDIVRDNLDEWVWAFKNNEVPDEFAAPGIDALKDKFDYLKMDALERGRFDAHNDYARSEWGMITHAREEGIEEGMKQGKEEGMKQGKEEGAHERSLAIARALGKKGWSPAQIAEVAGVPLSELEGL
;
A
#
# COMPACT_ATOMS: atom_id res chain seq x y z
N SER A 1 3.41 52.25 -30.76
CA SER A 1 2.90 52.37 -29.38
C SER A 1 2.38 51.00 -28.96
N VAL A 2 2.87 50.45 -27.84
CA VAL A 2 2.38 49.17 -27.31
C VAL A 2 1.03 49.42 -26.63
N LYS A 3 -0.01 48.68 -27.02
CA LYS A 3 -1.33 48.80 -26.39
C LYS A 3 -1.25 48.27 -24.96
N ARG A 4 -1.73 49.05 -23.97
CA ARG A 4 -1.83 48.61 -22.57
C ARG A 4 -3.16 47.88 -22.35
N PHE A 5 -3.16 46.91 -21.45
CA PHE A 5 -4.38 46.24 -21.00
C PHE A 5 -5.29 47.26 -20.27
N PRO A 6 -6.57 47.38 -20.66
CA PRO A 6 -7.46 48.42 -20.15
C PRO A 6 -8.08 48.12 -18.78
N ASP A 7 -7.66 47.06 -18.09
CA ASP A 7 -8.28 46.58 -16.83
C ASP A 7 -9.77 46.21 -16.97
N ILE A 8 -10.13 45.69 -18.15
CA ILE A 8 -11.48 45.20 -18.43
C ILE A 8 -11.35 43.71 -18.68
N VAL A 9 -11.98 42.89 -17.83
CA VAL A 9 -12.01 41.43 -17.95
C VAL A 9 -13.24 41.01 -18.77
N ARG A 10 -13.02 40.30 -19.88
CA ARG A 10 -14.11 39.85 -20.78
C ARG A 10 -14.09 38.36 -21.04
N ASP A 11 -12.91 37.75 -20.95
CA ASP A 11 -12.69 36.33 -21.18
C ASP A 11 -11.59 35.78 -20.29
N ASN A 12 -11.34 34.47 -20.41
CA ASN A 12 -10.33 33.76 -19.63
C ASN A 12 -8.93 34.36 -19.81
N LEU A 13 -8.57 34.87 -20.99
CA LEU A 13 -7.25 35.45 -21.22
C LEU A 13 -7.11 36.77 -20.45
N ASP A 14 -8.16 37.59 -20.46
CA ASP A 14 -8.18 38.83 -19.68
C ASP A 14 -8.10 38.57 -18.17
N GLU A 15 -8.71 37.49 -17.67
CA GLU A 15 -8.55 37.05 -16.26
C GLU A 15 -7.08 36.77 -15.94
N TRP A 16 -6.37 36.00 -16.78
CA TRP A 16 -4.94 35.75 -16.61
C TRP A 16 -4.11 37.04 -16.64
N VAL A 17 -4.37 37.94 -17.60
CA VAL A 17 -3.64 39.22 -17.73
C VAL A 17 -3.89 40.11 -16.51
N TRP A 18 -5.12 40.19 -16.03
CA TRP A 18 -5.47 40.92 -14.82
C TRP A 18 -4.77 40.32 -13.60
N ALA A 19 -4.79 38.99 -13.45
CA ALA A 19 -4.21 38.32 -12.30
C ALA A 19 -2.70 38.55 -12.18
N PHE A 20 -1.96 38.43 -13.28
CA PHE A 20 -0.52 38.71 -13.30
C PHE A 20 -0.20 40.18 -13.09
N LYS A 21 -1.05 41.09 -13.57
CA LYS A 21 -0.84 42.53 -13.36
C LYS A 21 -1.00 42.92 -11.90
N ASN A 22 -1.95 42.30 -11.19
CA ASN A 22 -2.33 42.67 -9.83
C ASN A 22 -1.77 41.73 -8.74
N ASN A 23 -1.13 40.63 -9.12
CA ASN A 23 -0.68 39.56 -8.21
C ASN A 23 -1.81 39.03 -7.32
N GLU A 24 -2.99 38.87 -7.90
CA GLU A 24 -4.21 38.46 -7.22
C GLU A 24 -5.11 37.69 -8.17
N VAL A 25 -5.82 36.70 -7.65
CA VAL A 25 -6.87 35.98 -8.37
C VAL A 25 -8.17 36.16 -7.58
N PRO A 26 -9.10 37.02 -8.05
CA PRO A 26 -10.43 37.16 -7.47
C PRO A 26 -11.20 35.83 -7.50
N ASP A 27 -12.09 35.61 -6.53
CA ASP A 27 -12.84 34.36 -6.38
C ASP A 27 -13.80 34.09 -7.55
N GLU A 28 -14.20 35.15 -8.26
CA GLU A 28 -15.08 35.08 -9.42
C GLU A 28 -14.37 34.64 -10.72
N PHE A 29 -13.03 34.60 -10.75
CA PHE A 29 -12.29 34.17 -11.94
C PHE A 29 -12.44 32.66 -12.14
N ALA A 30 -12.73 32.24 -13.37
CA ALA A 30 -13.06 30.85 -13.70
C ALA A 30 -12.20 30.29 -14.86
N ALA A 31 -11.17 31.02 -15.28
CA ALA A 31 -10.25 30.56 -16.30
C ALA A 31 -9.64 29.20 -15.92
N PRO A 32 -9.64 28.21 -16.83
CA PRO A 32 -9.15 26.87 -16.52
C PRO A 32 -7.72 26.89 -15.94
N GLY A 33 -7.57 26.39 -14.71
CA GLY A 33 -6.27 26.29 -14.01
C GLY A 33 -5.83 27.56 -13.27
N ILE A 34 -6.65 28.62 -13.21
CA ILE A 34 -6.29 29.87 -12.53
C ILE A 34 -6.20 29.73 -11.00
N ASP A 35 -6.86 28.72 -10.41
CA ASP A 35 -6.76 28.39 -8.99
C ASP A 35 -5.33 28.03 -8.58
N ALA A 36 -4.57 27.36 -9.45
CA ALA A 36 -3.16 27.06 -9.16
C ALA A 36 -2.30 28.33 -9.07
N LEU A 37 -2.68 29.39 -9.78
CA LEU A 37 -2.03 30.70 -9.68
C LEU A 37 -2.46 31.41 -8.38
N LYS A 38 -3.72 31.28 -7.97
CA LYS A 38 -4.23 31.76 -6.68
C LYS A 38 -3.41 31.17 -5.53
N ASP A 39 -3.29 29.85 -5.48
CA ASP A 39 -2.49 29.12 -4.49
C ASP A 39 -1.04 29.62 -4.46
N LYS A 40 -0.46 29.87 -5.65
CA LYS A 40 0.91 30.38 -5.75
C LYS A 40 1.04 31.81 -5.23
N PHE A 41 0.10 32.70 -5.53
CA PHE A 41 0.11 34.06 -5.00
C PHE A 41 -0.11 34.07 -3.50
N ASP A 42 -1.01 33.26 -2.98
CA ASP A 42 -1.26 33.15 -1.54
C ASP A 42 0.00 32.66 -0.82
N TYR A 43 0.68 31.64 -1.34
CA TYR A 43 1.98 31.20 -0.82
C TYR A 43 3.05 32.29 -0.86
N LEU A 44 3.11 33.08 -1.94
CA LEU A 44 4.10 34.16 -2.09
C LEU A 44 3.80 35.38 -1.20
N LYS A 45 2.54 35.59 -0.82
CA LYS A 45 2.10 36.65 0.09
C LYS A 45 2.36 36.31 1.57
N MET A 46 2.49 35.03 1.90
CA MET A 46 2.82 34.58 3.26
C MET A 46 4.16 35.14 3.74
N ASP A 47 4.21 35.53 5.01
CA ASP A 47 5.46 35.91 5.66
C ASP A 47 6.39 34.69 5.92
N ALA A 48 7.59 34.93 6.46
CA ALA A 48 8.56 33.86 6.71
C ALA A 48 8.08 32.84 7.75
N LEU A 49 7.31 33.28 8.76
CA LEU A 49 6.77 32.44 9.80
C LEU A 49 5.58 31.63 9.29
N GLU A 50 4.71 32.24 8.48
CA GLU A 50 3.57 31.61 7.81
C GLU A 50 4.02 30.55 6.80
N ARG A 51 4.98 30.88 5.92
CA ARG A 51 5.57 29.90 5.00
C ARG A 51 6.21 28.74 5.76
N GLY A 52 6.97 29.02 6.82
CA GLY A 52 7.57 27.99 7.66
C GLY A 52 6.53 27.04 8.26
N ARG A 53 5.39 27.56 8.74
CA ARG A 53 4.28 26.71 9.24
C ARG A 53 3.60 25.91 8.14
N PHE A 54 3.37 26.51 6.97
CA PHE A 54 2.76 25.84 5.83
C PHE A 54 3.64 24.73 5.26
N ASP A 55 4.93 25.00 5.09
CA ASP A 55 5.92 24.03 4.64
C ASP A 55 6.07 22.90 5.66
N ALA A 56 6.17 23.22 6.96
CA ALA A 56 6.22 22.21 8.02
C ALA A 56 4.94 21.36 8.10
N HIS A 57 3.76 21.94 7.85
CA HIS A 57 2.50 21.18 7.76
C HIS A 57 2.49 20.24 6.55
N ASN A 58 2.94 20.70 5.38
CA ASN A 58 3.08 19.87 4.20
C ASN A 58 4.11 18.75 4.39
N ASP A 59 5.22 19.05 5.06
CA ASP A 59 6.26 18.08 5.38
C ASP A 59 5.77 17.06 6.42
N TYR A 60 5.02 17.50 7.43
CA TYR A 60 4.37 16.64 8.42
C TYR A 60 3.34 15.69 7.78
N ALA A 61 2.51 16.21 6.87
CA ALA A 61 1.58 15.41 6.09
C ALA A 61 2.31 14.38 5.20
N ARG A 62 3.48 14.74 4.66
CA ARG A 62 4.34 13.82 3.88
C ARG A 62 5.09 12.81 4.76
N SER A 63 5.45 13.15 6.00
CA SER A 63 6.27 12.30 6.87
C SER A 63 5.45 11.32 7.73
N GLU A 64 4.44 11.79 8.47
CA GLU A 64 3.70 10.92 9.40
C GLU A 64 2.76 9.97 8.67
N TRP A 65 2.00 10.49 7.70
CA TRP A 65 1.10 9.64 6.92
C TRP A 65 1.86 8.72 5.96
N GLY A 66 2.97 9.20 5.38
CA GLY A 66 3.87 8.40 4.56
C GLY A 66 4.50 7.24 5.34
N MET A 67 4.99 7.52 6.56
CA MET A 67 5.55 6.50 7.45
C MET A 67 4.50 5.46 7.88
N ILE A 68 3.30 5.90 8.25
CA ILE A 68 2.20 4.99 8.64
C ILE A 68 1.77 4.11 7.46
N THR A 69 1.66 4.71 6.26
CA THR A 69 1.27 3.98 5.04
C THR A 69 2.33 2.95 4.67
N HIS A 70 3.60 3.33 4.68
CA HIS A 70 4.70 2.43 4.39
C HIS A 70 4.79 1.28 5.41
N ALA A 71 4.71 1.57 6.71
CA ALA A 71 4.72 0.54 7.75
C ALA A 71 3.53 -0.43 7.64
N ARG A 72 2.36 0.07 7.21
CA ARG A 72 1.19 -0.78 6.93
C ARG A 72 1.39 -1.67 5.71
N GLU A 73 1.96 -1.13 4.64
CA GLU A 73 2.27 -1.89 3.43
C GLU A 73 3.30 -3.00 3.72
N GLU A 74 4.40 -2.67 4.40
CA GLU A 74 5.41 -3.65 4.81
C GLU A 74 4.80 -4.73 5.73
N GLY A 75 4.00 -4.35 6.73
CA GLY A 75 3.35 -5.30 7.62
C GLY A 75 2.39 -6.26 6.90
N ILE A 76 1.68 -5.80 5.87
CA ILE A 76 0.82 -6.66 5.04
C ILE A 76 1.67 -7.61 4.20
N GLU A 77 2.75 -7.12 3.58
CA GLU A 77 3.64 -7.94 2.75
C GLU A 77 4.33 -9.04 3.57
N GLU A 78 4.89 -8.68 4.74
CA GLU A 78 5.52 -9.63 5.65
C GLU A 78 4.52 -10.67 6.15
N GLY A 79 3.34 -10.24 6.59
CA GLY A 79 2.29 -11.15 7.06
C GLY A 79 1.83 -12.13 5.99
N MET A 80 1.66 -11.67 4.75
CA MET A 80 1.32 -12.52 3.60
C MET A 80 2.42 -13.53 3.27
N LYS A 81 3.68 -13.10 3.33
CA LYS A 81 4.84 -13.96 3.06
C LYS A 81 4.96 -15.05 4.13
N GLN A 82 4.92 -14.67 5.41
CA GLN A 82 4.98 -15.61 6.53
C GLN A 82 3.81 -16.60 6.50
N GLY A 83 2.57 -16.11 6.34
CA GLY A 83 1.39 -16.98 6.29
C GLY A 83 1.44 -17.97 5.12
N LYS A 84 1.95 -17.54 3.95
CA LYS A 84 2.15 -18.44 2.81
C LYS A 84 3.22 -19.48 3.07
N GLU A 85 4.35 -19.09 3.68
CA GLU A 85 5.44 -20.00 3.99
C GLU A 85 5.03 -21.05 5.04
N GLU A 86 4.41 -20.62 6.13
CA GLU A 86 3.87 -21.49 7.17
C GLU A 86 2.81 -22.44 6.61
N GLY A 87 1.83 -21.91 5.85
CA GLY A 87 0.80 -22.74 5.25
C GLY A 87 1.34 -23.77 4.25
N MET A 88 2.36 -23.40 3.47
CA MET A 88 3.03 -24.34 2.56
C MET A 88 3.83 -25.41 3.31
N LYS A 89 4.46 -25.06 4.44
CA LYS A 89 5.20 -26.01 5.27
C LYS A 89 4.23 -26.99 5.94
N GLN A 90 3.20 -26.48 6.61
CA GLN A 90 2.18 -27.29 7.27
C GLN A 90 1.48 -28.22 6.27
N GLY A 91 1.06 -27.70 5.11
CA GLY A 91 0.40 -28.53 4.08
C GLY A 91 1.31 -29.63 3.52
N LYS A 92 2.63 -29.40 3.42
CA LYS A 92 3.59 -30.44 3.02
C LYS A 92 3.76 -31.50 4.10
N GLU A 93 3.84 -31.11 5.37
CA GLU A 93 3.98 -32.03 6.50
C GLU A 93 2.72 -32.89 6.66
N GLU A 94 1.53 -32.27 6.66
CA GLU A 94 0.24 -32.96 6.70
C GLU A 94 0.08 -33.92 5.52
N GLY A 95 0.35 -33.47 4.29
CA GLY A 95 0.25 -34.31 3.10
C GLY A 95 1.23 -35.48 3.09
N ALA A 96 2.46 -35.30 3.59
CA ALA A 96 3.42 -36.38 3.72
C ALA A 96 2.95 -37.41 4.76
N HIS A 97 2.44 -36.92 5.90
CA HIS A 97 1.92 -37.75 6.97
C HIS A 97 0.69 -38.56 6.53
N GLU A 98 -0.29 -37.93 5.88
CA GLU A 98 -1.47 -38.62 5.34
C GLU A 98 -1.08 -39.69 4.32
N ARG A 99 -0.10 -39.40 3.46
CA ARG A 99 0.41 -40.38 2.51
C ARG A 99 1.06 -41.57 3.22
N SER A 100 1.86 -41.32 4.25
CA SER A 100 2.47 -42.38 5.07
C SER A 100 1.41 -43.25 5.75
N LEU A 101 0.36 -42.66 6.32
CA LEU A 101 -0.76 -43.40 6.89
C LEU A 101 -1.54 -44.20 5.84
N ALA A 102 -1.73 -43.66 4.63
CA ALA A 102 -2.36 -44.39 3.53
C ALA A 102 -1.54 -45.62 3.10
N ILE A 103 -0.22 -45.48 3.03
CA ILE A 103 0.70 -46.61 2.77
C ILE A 103 0.60 -47.64 3.90
N ALA A 104 0.62 -47.19 5.16
CA ALA A 104 0.51 -48.07 6.32
C ALA A 104 -0.77 -48.92 6.28
N ARG A 105 -1.92 -48.28 6.02
CA ARG A 105 -3.22 -48.99 5.84
C ARG A 105 -3.18 -50.01 4.71
N ALA A 106 -2.54 -49.67 3.58
CA ALA A 106 -2.43 -50.58 2.44
C ALA A 106 -1.55 -51.80 2.75
N LEU A 107 -0.47 -51.63 3.51
CA LEU A 107 0.41 -52.71 3.95
C LEU A 107 -0.25 -53.60 5.02
N GLY A 108 -0.98 -53.00 5.97
CA GLY A 108 -1.78 -53.74 6.95
C GLY A 108 -2.81 -54.66 6.29
N LYS A 109 -3.51 -54.17 5.25
CA LYS A 109 -4.44 -55.00 4.45
C LYS A 109 -3.76 -56.17 3.73
N LYS A 110 -2.45 -56.09 3.48
CA LYS A 110 -1.65 -57.18 2.91
C LYS A 110 -1.10 -58.14 3.97
N GLY A 111 -1.42 -57.94 5.24
CA GLY A 111 -1.03 -58.82 6.35
C GLY A 111 0.38 -58.58 6.88
N TRP A 112 0.98 -57.41 6.63
CA TRP A 112 2.29 -57.07 7.17
C TRP A 112 2.22 -56.83 8.68
N SER A 113 3.29 -57.18 9.40
CA SER A 113 3.34 -56.93 10.84
C SER A 113 3.49 -55.43 11.15
N PRO A 114 3.00 -54.94 12.30
CA PRO A 114 3.13 -53.52 12.67
C PRO A 114 4.56 -52.99 12.64
N ALA A 115 5.55 -53.82 13.03
CA ALA A 115 6.95 -53.45 12.99
C ALA A 115 7.46 -53.19 11.55
N GLN A 116 7.08 -54.04 10.60
CA GLN A 116 7.45 -53.87 9.19
C GLN A 116 6.73 -52.68 8.55
N ILE A 117 5.49 -52.41 8.97
CA ILE A 117 4.73 -51.25 8.49
C ILE A 117 5.37 -49.96 8.97
N ALA A 118 5.70 -49.87 10.26
CA ALA A 118 6.33 -48.69 10.85
C ALA A 118 7.66 -48.36 10.14
N GLU A 119 8.47 -49.39 9.84
CA GLU A 119 9.72 -49.24 9.09
C GLU A 119 9.51 -48.71 7.67
N VAL A 120 8.57 -49.29 6.90
CA VAL A 120 8.40 -48.94 5.47
C VAL A 120 7.60 -47.66 5.26
N ALA A 121 6.55 -47.44 6.04
CA ALA A 121 5.71 -46.26 5.92
C ALA A 121 6.28 -45.04 6.66
N GLY A 122 7.29 -45.24 7.52
CA GLY A 122 7.91 -44.17 8.28
C GLY A 122 6.97 -43.53 9.31
N VAL A 123 6.08 -44.34 9.90
CA VAL A 123 5.13 -43.91 10.94
C VAL A 123 5.46 -44.63 12.25
N PRO A 124 5.36 -43.94 13.40
CA PRO A 124 5.64 -44.56 14.69
C PRO A 124 4.60 -45.64 15.03
N LEU A 125 5.02 -46.68 15.74
CA LEU A 125 4.14 -47.79 16.15
C LEU A 125 2.89 -47.32 16.89
N SER A 126 3.02 -46.27 17.71
CA SER A 126 1.89 -45.66 18.46
C SER A 126 0.78 -45.12 17.56
N GLU A 127 1.09 -44.71 16.32
CA GLU A 127 0.09 -44.26 15.36
C GLU A 127 -0.55 -45.42 14.60
N LEU A 128 0.05 -46.61 14.64
CA LEU A 128 -0.52 -47.83 14.07
C LEU A 128 -1.49 -48.53 15.04
N GLU A 129 -1.41 -48.21 16.34
CA GLU A 129 -2.31 -48.71 17.39
C GLU A 129 -3.72 -48.09 17.23
N GLY A 130 -4.45 -48.51 16.20
CA GLY A 130 -5.81 -48.04 15.91
C GLY A 130 -6.16 -47.83 14.43
N LEU A 131 -5.20 -48.03 13.52
CA LEU A 131 -5.42 -48.06 12.06
C LEU A 131 -5.96 -49.42 11.59
#